data_AF-A0A532CFZ0-F1
#
_entry.id   AF-A0A532CFZ0-F1
#
_cell.length_a   1.000
_cell.length_b   1.000
_cell.length_c   1.000
_cell.angle_alpha   90.00
_cell.angle_beta   90.00
_cell.angle_gamma   90.00
#
_symmetry.space_group_name_H-M   'P 1'
#
loop_
_entity.id
_entity.type
_entity.pdbx_description
1 polymer ?
#
loop_
_entity_poly.entity_id
_entity_poly.type
_entity_poly.pdbx_seq_one_letter_code
_entity_poly.pdbx_strand_id
1 'polypeptide(L)' 'MRCCKPVLRLSAADYAEVKERYLARFPQSAMMFGFADLALWELRLQDAHLVLGFAQAYLSNATAPLAWLHQRPEQKGN' A
#
# COMPACT_ATOMS: atom_id res chain seq x y z
N MET A 1 -15.81 9.72 4.63
CA MET A 1 -15.24 8.75 3.68
C MET A 1 -14.61 9.53 2.53
N ARG A 2 -13.27 9.65 2.48
CA ARG A 2 -12.59 10.23 1.32
C ARG A 2 -12.26 9.07 0.37
N CYS A 3 -12.98 9.03 -0.74
CA CYS A 3 -12.81 8.05 -1.80
C CYS A 3 -11.37 8.06 -2.32
N CYS A 4 -10.76 6.88 -2.46
CA CYS A 4 -9.45 6.69 -3.08
C CYS A 4 -9.44 7.33 -4.47
N LYS A 5 -8.72 8.44 -4.58
CA LYS A 5 -8.49 9.11 -5.87
C LYS A 5 -7.52 8.23 -6.67
N PRO A 6 -7.87 7.76 -7.89
CA PRO A 6 -6.93 7.03 -8.72
C PRO A 6 -5.88 8.04 -9.20
N VAL A 7 -4.74 8.10 -8.50
CA VAL A 7 -3.60 8.91 -8.93
C VAL A 7 -2.55 7.97 -9.43
N LEU A 8 -2.73 7.54 -10.67
CA LEU A 8 -1.62 7.17 -11.52
C LEU A 8 -1.96 7.61 -12.95
N ARG A 9 -1.37 8.72 -13.39
CA ARG A 9 -1.00 8.81 -14.80
C ARG A 9 0.27 7.98 -14.92
N LEU A 10 0.14 6.66 -15.10
CA LEU A 10 1.28 5.85 -15.54
C LEU A 10 1.66 6.41 -16.90
N SER A 11 2.82 7.05 -17.00
CA SER A 11 3.43 7.17 -18.32
C SER A 11 3.65 5.75 -18.85
N ALA A 12 3.73 5.58 -20.17
CA ALA A 12 3.97 4.24 -20.74
C ALA A 12 5.26 3.60 -20.19
N ALA A 13 6.24 4.42 -19.78
CA ALA A 13 7.47 3.97 -19.14
C ALA A 13 7.22 3.43 -17.71
N ASP A 14 6.42 4.12 -16.89
CA ASP A 14 6.10 3.68 -15.53
C ASP A 14 5.31 2.37 -15.53
N TYR A 15 4.43 2.17 -16.52
CA TYR A 15 3.66 0.92 -16.66
C TYR A 15 4.56 -0.28 -16.98
N ALA A 16 5.54 -0.11 -17.86
CA ALA A 16 6.44 -1.17 -18.27
C ALA A 16 7.28 -1.67 -17.09
N GLU A 17 7.86 -0.77 -16.30
CA GLU A 17 8.64 -1.13 -15.11
C GLU A 17 7.79 -1.87 -14.06
N VAL A 18 6.58 -1.37 -13.78
CA VAL A 18 5.68 -2.01 -12.81
C VAL A 18 5.24 -3.39 -13.30
N LYS A 19 4.96 -3.54 -14.60
CA LYS A 19 4.63 -4.84 -15.21
C LYS A 19 5.79 -5.84 -15.06
N GLU A 20 7.01 -5.44 -15.36
CA GLU A 20 8.19 -6.31 -15.23
C GLU A 20 8.38 -6.80 -13.80
N ARG A 21 8.29 -5.88 -12.82
CA ARG A 21 8.40 -6.23 -11.40
C ARG A 21 7.26 -7.15 -10.95
N TYR A 22 6.04 -6.92 -11.43
CA TYR A 22 4.88 -7.76 -11.13
C TYR A 22 5.06 -9.18 -11.69
N LEU A 23 5.49 -9.31 -12.95
CA LEU A 23 5.71 -10.61 -13.59
C LEU A 23 6.87 -11.40 -12.99
N ALA A 24 7.92 -10.72 -12.52
CA ALA A 24 9.00 -11.36 -11.77
C ALA A 24 8.48 -12.03 -10.48
N ARG A 25 7.45 -11.46 -9.84
CA ARG A 25 6.82 -12.02 -8.64
C ARG A 25 5.75 -13.07 -8.98
N PHE A 26 4.99 -12.88 -10.05
CA PHE A 26 3.85 -13.70 -10.45
C PHE A 26 3.92 -14.12 -11.92
N PRO A 27 4.84 -15.02 -12.30
CA PRO A 27 5.09 -15.34 -13.71
C PRO A 27 3.88 -15.95 -14.44
N GLN A 28 3.01 -16.66 -13.71
CA GLN A 28 1.80 -17.27 -14.28
C GLN A 28 0.78 -16.25 -14.81
N SER A 29 0.84 -15.00 -14.32
CA SER A 29 -0.05 -13.93 -14.76
C SER A 29 0.33 -13.34 -16.12
N ALA A 30 1.45 -13.76 -16.73
CA ALA A 30 1.92 -13.25 -18.02
C ALA A 30 0.87 -13.30 -19.12
N MET A 31 0.12 -14.39 -19.21
CA MET A 31 -0.97 -14.55 -20.18
C MET A 31 -2.12 -13.56 -19.98
N MET A 32 -2.30 -13.02 -18.78
CA MET A 32 -3.40 -12.10 -18.48
C MET A 32 -3.12 -10.66 -18.93
N PHE A 33 -1.85 -10.31 -19.13
CA PHE A 33 -1.47 -8.97 -19.59
C PHE A 33 -1.84 -8.78 -21.06
N GLY A 34 -2.66 -7.76 -21.33
CA GLY A 34 -3.19 -7.46 -22.66
C GLY A 34 -4.70 -7.66 -22.77
N PHE A 35 -5.33 -8.32 -21.80
CA PHE A 35 -6.79 -8.29 -21.67
C PHE A 35 -7.27 -6.99 -21.02
N ALA A 36 -8.43 -6.50 -21.45
CA ALA A 36 -8.99 -5.22 -21.01
C ALA A 36 -9.49 -5.23 -19.55
N ASP A 37 -9.70 -6.40 -18.96
CA ASP A 37 -10.16 -6.60 -17.59
C ASP A 37 -9.02 -6.65 -16.56
N LEU A 38 -7.76 -6.76 -17.00
CA LEU A 38 -6.58 -6.66 -16.13
C LEU A 38 -6.08 -5.21 -16.06
N ALA A 39 -6.09 -4.64 -14.86
CA ALA A 39 -5.53 -3.31 -14.58
C ALA A 39 -4.54 -3.35 -13.43
N LEU A 40 -3.47 -2.56 -13.54
CA LEU A 40 -2.51 -2.33 -12.45
C LEU A 40 -2.93 -1.09 -11.67
N TRP A 41 -2.86 -1.18 -10.34
CA TRP A 41 -3.26 -0.12 -9.41
C TRP A 41 -2.12 0.19 -8.45
N GLU A 42 -1.92 1.48 -8.14
CA GLU A 42 -1.05 1.91 -7.04
C GLU A 42 -1.87 2.10 -5.78
N LEU A 43 -1.41 1.47 -4.70
CA LEU A 43 -1.89 1.72 -3.36
C LEU A 43 -0.99 2.77 -2.70
N ARG A 44 -1.51 3.98 -2.48
CA ARG A 44 -0.81 5.04 -1.77
C ARG A 44 -1.12 4.95 -0.29
N LEU A 45 -0.08 4.74 0.52
CA LEU A 45 -0.20 4.78 1.97
C LEU A 45 -0.72 6.16 2.39
N GLN A 46 -1.72 6.17 3.28
CA GLN A 46 -2.18 7.38 3.98
C GLN A 46 -1.89 7.23 5.47
N ASP A 47 -2.50 6.21 6.06
CA ASP A 47 -2.34 5.81 7.45
C ASP A 47 -2.17 4.29 7.51
N ALA A 48 -1.33 3.82 8.43
CA ALA A 48 -1.10 2.41 8.70
C ALA A 48 -1.22 2.11 10.19
N HIS A 49 -1.94 1.05 10.50
CA HIS A 49 -2.06 0.50 11.85
C HIS A 49 -1.46 -0.90 11.83
N LEU A 50 -0.43 -1.14 12.64
CA LEU A 50 0.25 -2.43 12.75
C LEU A 50 0.04 -3.00 14.15
N VAL A 51 -0.48 -4.22 14.23
CA VAL A 51 -0.67 -4.95 15.50
C VAL A 51 0.21 -6.19 15.49
N LEU A 52 1.22 -6.23 16.37
CA LEU A 52 2.17 -7.35 16.49
C LEU A 52 1.84 -8.32 17.63
N GLY A 53 0.76 -8.07 18.37
CA GLY A 53 0.33 -8.88 19.50
C GLY A 53 -0.29 -8.05 20.61
N PHE A 54 -0.44 -8.64 21.79
CA PHE A 54 -1.05 -7.98 22.94
C PHE A 54 -0.29 -6.69 23.30
N ALA A 55 -1.03 -5.57 23.39
CA ALA A 55 -0.50 -4.24 23.70
C ALA A 55 0.61 -3.73 22.74
N GLN A 56 0.72 -4.30 21.54
CA GLN A 56 1.73 -3.95 20.54
C GLN A 56 1.06 -3.35 19.29
N ALA A 57 0.43 -2.19 19.45
CA ALA A 57 -0.20 -1.44 18.37
C ALA A 57 0.67 -0.25 17.96
N TYR A 58 0.96 -0.11 16.67
CA TYR A 58 1.82 0.93 16.12
C TYR A 58 1.11 1.68 15.01
N LEU A 59 1.33 2.99 14.93
CA LEU A 59 0.81 3.85 13.88
C LEU A 59 1.95 4.36 12.98
N SER A 60 1.67 4.49 11.70
CA SER A 60 2.51 5.17 10.71
C SER A 60 1.61 5.92 9.72
N ASN A 61 2.17 6.88 8.98
CA ASN A 61 1.43 7.65 7.98
C ASN A 61 2.30 8.00 6.77
N ALA A 62 1.68 8.59 5.75
CA ALA A 62 2.30 8.92 4.47
C ALA A 62 3.52 9.85 4.57
N THR A 63 3.58 10.71 5.59
CA THR A 63 4.69 11.68 5.74
C THR A 63 5.97 11.04 6.28
N ALA A 64 5.84 9.93 7.01
CA ALA A 64 6.95 9.20 7.59
C ALA A 64 6.66 7.69 7.60
N PRO A 65 6.58 7.04 6.42
CA PRO A 65 6.08 5.66 6.27
C PRO A 65 6.89 4.61 7.05
N LEU A 66 8.15 4.90 7.33
CA LEU A 66 9.07 4.02 8.07
C LEU A 66 9.14 4.35 9.57
N ALA A 67 8.46 5.41 10.02
CA ALA A 67 8.40 5.79 11.43
C ALA A 67 7.16 5.16 12.09
N TRP A 68 7.38 4.44 13.19
CA TRP A 68 6.32 3.74 13.92
C TRP A 68 6.14 4.32 15.31
N LEU A 69 4.95 4.84 15.58
CA LEU A 69 4.56 5.34 16.89
C LEU A 69 3.83 4.23 17.66
N HIS A 70 4.43 3.73 18.74
CA HIS A 70 3.77 2.78 19.64
C HIS A 70 2.63 3.48 20.40
N GLN A 71 1.42 2.97 20.24
CA GLN A 71 0.25 3.44 20.97
C GLN A 71 0.35 2.95 22.41
N ARG A 72 0.61 3.88 23.33
CA ARG A 72 0.45 3.62 24.75
C ARG A 72 -0.99 3.97 25.15
N PRO A 73 -1.70 3.09 25.86
CA PRO A 73 -3.00 3.45 26.39
C PRO A 73 -2.84 4.65 27.32
N GLU A 74 -3.70 5.65 27.15
CA GLU A 74 -3.79 6.75 28.11
C GLU A 74 -4.14 6.15 29.47
N GLN A 75 -3.34 6.44 30.51
CA GLN A 75 -3.77 6.13 31.86
C GLN A 75 -4.95 7.04 32.17
N LYS A 76 -6.14 6.45 32.30
CA LYS A 76 -7.32 7.16 32.79
C LYS A 76 -6.97 7.67 34.20
N GLY A 77 -6.74 8.97 34.32
CA GLY A 77 -6.42 9.63 35.59
C GLY A 77 -7.50 9.33 36.63
N ASN A 78 -7.04 9.02 37.84
CA ASN A 78 -7.85 8.72 39.02
C ASN A 78 -8.46 9.99 39.60
#